data_AF-A0A0C2D4I1-F1
#
_entry.id   AF-A0A0C2D4I1-F1
#
_cell.length_a   1.000
_cell.length_b   1.000
_cell.length_c   1.000
_cell.angle_alpha   90.00
_cell.angle_beta   90.00
_cell.angle_gamma   90.00
#
_symmetry.space_group_name_H-M   'P 1'
#
loop_
_entity.id
_entity.type
_entity.pdbx_description
1 polymer ?
#
loop_
_entity_poly.entity_id
_entity_poly.type
_entity_poly.pdbx_seq_one_letter_code
_entity_poly.pdbx_strand_id
1 'polypeptide(L)'
;MNLLTRSSLLAVALLMAGATACAAGAKRNPEGLRDAYAAALRADDPDAAYALLAPDVQARTDPAKFRERWAKNNKQHKAALAALNSIDEDRETPVLTGTTTHEGGVLLHWTHTSVGFLVVDGLPGIPDTSTPAATARALIAALRAVSTVQLERVLATELLELLGEDWTARADAIEAALEEPGSISYSADNARAVLRYAAGAITFEQTSQGWRVSEIR
;
A
#
# COMPACT_ATOMS: atom_id res chain seq x y z
N MET A 1 22.93 -3.31 60.62
CA MET A 1 21.68 -2.94 59.93
C MET A 1 22.03 -2.43 58.54
N ASN A 2 21.87 -3.23 57.47
CA ASN A 2 21.86 -2.79 56.05
C ASN A 2 21.77 -4.00 55.09
N LEU A 3 20.64 -4.71 55.06
CA LEU A 3 20.44 -5.84 54.12
C LEU A 3 19.05 -5.89 53.47
N LEU A 4 18.19 -4.89 53.67
CA LEU A 4 16.77 -4.95 53.27
C LEU A 4 16.37 -4.13 52.03
N THR A 5 17.29 -3.40 51.39
CA THR A 5 16.93 -2.46 50.29
C THR A 5 17.30 -2.92 48.88
N ARG A 6 17.91 -4.10 48.68
CA ARG A 6 18.32 -4.58 47.34
C ARG A 6 17.36 -5.54 46.64
N SER A 7 16.38 -6.10 47.35
CA SER A 7 15.52 -7.17 46.80
C SER A 7 14.29 -6.67 46.03
N SER A 8 13.94 -5.38 46.10
CA SER A 8 12.73 -4.85 45.46
C SER A 8 12.92 -4.36 44.01
N LEU A 9 14.16 -4.28 43.52
CA LEU A 9 14.46 -3.78 42.17
C LEU A 9 14.50 -4.89 41.09
N LEU A 10 14.62 -6.17 41.46
CA LEU A 10 14.66 -7.26 40.49
C LEU A 10 13.28 -7.76 40.03
N ALA A 11 12.22 -7.52 40.82
CA ALA A 11 10.87 -8.02 40.49
C ALA A 11 10.14 -7.15 39.44
N VAL A 12 10.50 -5.87 39.32
CA VAL A 12 9.86 -4.95 38.35
C VAL A 12 10.43 -5.11 36.94
N ALA A 13 11.69 -5.56 36.80
CA ALA A 13 12.31 -5.80 35.49
C ALA A 13 11.80 -7.07 34.79
N LEU A 14 11.30 -8.06 35.54
CA LEU A 14 10.84 -9.33 34.97
C LEU A 14 9.43 -9.27 34.35
N LEU A 15 8.59 -8.31 34.76
CA LEU A 15 7.21 -8.16 34.25
C LEU A 15 7.16 -7.44 32.89
N MET A 16 8.19 -6.66 32.52
CA MET A 16 8.25 -5.97 31.22
C MET A 16 8.81 -6.85 30.09
N ALA A 17 9.44 -7.99 30.41
CA ALA A 17 10.01 -8.90 29.41
C ALA A 17 9.00 -9.91 28.82
N GLY A 18 7.85 -10.12 29.49
CA GLY A 18 6.83 -11.08 29.04
C GLY A 18 5.99 -10.59 27.86
N ALA A 19 5.69 -9.28 27.80
CA ALA A 19 4.84 -8.70 26.76
C ALA A 19 5.52 -8.68 25.38
N THR A 20 6.84 -8.48 25.33
CA THR A 20 7.59 -8.38 24.07
C THR A 20 7.77 -9.75 23.39
N ALA A 21 7.91 -10.82 24.17
CA ALA A 21 8.06 -12.18 23.64
C ALA A 21 6.78 -12.70 22.97
N CYS A 22 5.60 -12.43 23.55
CA CYS A 22 4.32 -12.80 22.93
C CYS A 22 4.05 -12.02 21.65
N ALA A 23 4.33 -10.72 21.64
CA ALA A 23 4.15 -9.89 20.43
C ALA A 23 5.12 -10.31 19.30
N ALA A 24 6.37 -10.65 19.62
CA ALA A 24 7.33 -11.13 18.63
C ALA A 24 6.95 -12.49 18.03
N GLY A 25 6.38 -13.40 18.84
CA GLY A 25 5.85 -14.68 18.37
C GLY A 25 4.62 -14.51 17.47
N ALA A 26 3.69 -13.64 17.86
CA ALA A 26 2.48 -13.34 17.10
C ALA A 26 2.77 -12.79 15.69
N LYS A 27 3.83 -11.99 15.53
CA LYS A 27 4.19 -11.38 14.24
C LYS A 27 4.81 -12.34 13.22
N ARG A 28 5.08 -13.60 13.59
CA ARG A 28 5.81 -14.54 12.71
C ARG A 28 5.00 -15.07 11.53
N ASN A 29 3.67 -15.08 11.66
CA ASN A 29 2.77 -15.48 10.59
C ASN A 29 1.48 -14.63 10.63
N PRO A 30 0.73 -14.55 9.52
CA PRO A 30 -0.46 -13.71 9.46
C PRO A 30 -1.58 -14.15 10.42
N GLU A 31 -1.72 -15.44 10.68
CA GLU A 31 -2.71 -16.00 11.60
C GLU A 31 -2.43 -15.57 13.04
N GLY A 32 -1.18 -15.68 13.49
CA GLY A 32 -0.75 -15.23 14.81
C GLY A 32 -0.93 -13.72 14.98
N LEU A 33 -0.69 -12.93 13.92
CA LEU A 33 -0.90 -11.48 13.94
C LEU A 33 -2.40 -11.15 14.07
N ARG A 34 -3.24 -11.83 13.29
CA ARG A 34 -4.70 -11.71 13.35
C ARG A 34 -5.22 -12.05 14.74
N ASP A 35 -4.80 -13.18 15.30
CA ASP A 35 -5.29 -13.69 16.57
C ASP A 35 -4.85 -12.79 17.74
N ALA A 36 -3.62 -12.28 17.70
CA ALA A 36 -3.13 -11.30 18.67
C ALA A 36 -3.87 -9.96 18.56
N TYR A 37 -4.21 -9.50 17.35
CA TYR A 37 -5.02 -8.30 17.18
C TYR A 37 -6.45 -8.51 17.69
N ALA A 38 -7.05 -9.67 17.43
CA ALA A 38 -8.34 -10.04 17.98
C ALA A 38 -8.31 -10.09 19.52
N ALA A 39 -7.23 -10.59 20.12
CA ALA A 39 -7.03 -10.58 21.56
C ALA A 39 -6.94 -9.15 22.14
N ALA A 40 -6.20 -8.26 21.49
CA ALA A 40 -6.12 -6.84 21.88
C ALA A 40 -7.50 -6.16 21.81
N LEU A 41 -8.29 -6.45 20.76
CA LEU A 41 -9.66 -5.94 20.64
C LEU A 41 -10.59 -6.47 21.74
N ARG A 42 -10.49 -7.75 22.10
CA ARG A 42 -11.30 -8.36 23.18
C ARG A 42 -10.95 -7.78 24.55
N ALA A 43 -9.66 -7.49 24.77
CA ALA A 43 -9.16 -6.92 26.02
C ALA A 43 -9.31 -5.39 26.11
N ASP A 44 -9.72 -4.73 25.02
CA ASP A 44 -9.64 -3.28 24.85
C ASP A 44 -8.26 -2.72 25.20
N ASP A 45 -7.21 -3.41 24.75
CA ASP A 45 -5.82 -3.15 25.10
C ASP A 45 -5.08 -2.40 23.96
N PRO A 46 -4.96 -1.06 24.05
CA PRO A 46 -4.27 -0.28 23.03
C PRO A 46 -2.76 -0.54 23.00
N ASP A 47 -2.14 -0.93 24.11
CA ASP A 47 -0.71 -1.17 24.15
C ASP A 47 -0.36 -2.50 23.46
N ALA A 48 -1.19 -3.53 23.65
CA ALA A 48 -1.09 -4.77 22.89
C ALA A 48 -1.27 -4.54 21.39
N ALA A 49 -2.27 -3.73 20.98
CA ALA A 49 -2.48 -3.41 19.57
C ALA A 49 -1.33 -2.59 18.97
N TYR A 50 -0.83 -1.60 19.72
CA TYR A 50 0.34 -0.81 19.31
C TYR A 50 1.58 -1.69 19.14
N ALA A 51 1.77 -2.67 20.02
CA ALA A 51 2.88 -3.62 19.95
C ALA A 51 2.85 -4.46 18.68
N LEU A 52 1.71 -4.61 17.99
CA LEU A 52 1.61 -5.35 16.72
C LEU A 52 2.08 -4.55 15.50
N LEU A 53 2.19 -3.22 15.61
CA LEU A 53 2.64 -2.37 14.53
C LEU A 53 4.08 -2.69 14.10
N ALA A 54 4.40 -2.41 12.84
CA ALA A 54 5.75 -2.49 12.32
C ALA A 54 6.66 -1.44 13.00
N PRO A 55 7.97 -1.71 13.21
CA PRO A 55 8.86 -0.81 13.96
C PRO A 55 8.91 0.62 13.41
N ASP A 56 8.90 0.76 12.09
CA ASP A 56 8.86 2.04 11.39
C ASP A 56 7.52 2.78 11.59
N VAL A 57 6.40 2.05 11.69
CA VAL A 57 5.08 2.60 12.04
C VAL A 57 5.05 3.04 13.50
N GLN A 58 5.64 2.27 14.42
CA GLN A 58 5.78 2.67 15.82
C GLN A 58 6.62 3.94 15.95
N ALA A 59 7.77 4.02 15.26
CA ALA A 59 8.67 5.16 15.32
C ALA A 59 8.02 6.49 14.92
N ARG A 60 7.05 6.47 13.99
CA ARG A 60 6.28 7.65 13.54
C ARG A 60 4.95 7.85 14.27
N THR A 61 4.58 6.95 15.17
CA THR A 61 3.28 7.00 15.86
C THR A 61 3.49 7.27 17.34
N ASP A 62 3.06 8.46 17.79
CA ASP A 62 3.03 8.79 19.21
C ASP A 62 2.13 7.80 19.99
N PRO A 63 2.65 7.09 21.01
CA PRO A 63 1.88 6.10 21.75
C PRO A 63 0.66 6.68 22.46
N ALA A 64 0.76 7.89 23.02
CA ALA A 64 -0.36 8.51 23.73
C ALA A 64 -1.49 8.89 22.76
N LYS A 65 -1.15 9.44 21.58
CA LYS A 65 -2.13 9.70 20.51
C LYS A 65 -2.74 8.42 19.97
N PHE A 66 -1.99 7.32 19.91
CA PHE A 66 -2.54 6.02 19.53
C PHE A 66 -3.61 5.57 20.52
N ARG A 67 -3.32 5.58 21.83
CA ARG A 67 -4.30 5.23 22.88
C ARG A 67 -5.53 6.12 22.83
N GLU A 68 -5.35 7.43 22.61
CA GLU A 68 -6.47 8.37 22.47
C GLU A 68 -7.37 8.02 21.28
N ARG A 69 -6.78 7.72 20.11
CA ARG A 69 -7.54 7.29 18.93
C ARG A 69 -8.24 5.95 19.17
N TRP A 70 -7.54 5.00 19.80
CA TRP A 70 -8.10 3.71 20.17
C TRP A 70 -9.38 3.89 21.01
N ALA A 71 -9.30 4.64 22.11
CA ALA A 71 -10.46 4.88 22.98
C ALA A 71 -11.67 5.52 22.26
N LYS A 72 -11.43 6.32 21.21
CA LYS A 72 -12.47 6.97 20.40
C LYS A 72 -13.12 6.03 19.37
N ASN A 73 -12.51 4.89 19.07
CA ASN A 73 -12.87 4.03 17.94
C ASN A 73 -13.61 2.73 18.33
N ASN A 74 -14.24 2.69 19.52
CA ASN A 74 -14.95 1.50 20.02
C ASN A 74 -15.97 0.87 19.05
N LYS A 75 -16.66 1.68 18.24
CA LYS A 75 -17.58 1.16 17.21
C LYS A 75 -16.83 0.36 16.13
N GLN A 76 -15.67 0.85 15.69
CA GLN A 76 -14.82 0.19 14.71
C GLN A 76 -14.18 -1.07 15.29
N HIS A 77 -13.76 -1.04 16.56
CA HIS A 77 -13.22 -2.21 17.26
C HIS A 77 -14.23 -3.37 17.30
N LYS A 78 -15.48 -3.06 17.65
CA LYS A 78 -16.57 -4.06 17.66
C LYS A 78 -16.85 -4.62 16.27
N ALA A 79 -16.85 -3.78 15.24
CA ALA A 79 -17.04 -4.21 13.86
C ALA A 79 -15.88 -5.10 13.38
N ALA A 80 -14.63 -4.72 13.69
CA ALA A 80 -13.45 -5.50 13.36
C ALA A 80 -13.46 -6.87 14.06
N LEU A 81 -13.77 -6.91 15.36
CA LEU A 81 -13.86 -8.16 16.11
C LEU A 81 -14.99 -9.06 15.58
N ALA A 82 -16.14 -8.49 15.23
CA ALA A 82 -17.24 -9.25 14.62
C ALA A 82 -16.83 -9.85 13.28
N ALA A 83 -16.15 -9.08 12.42
CA ALA A 83 -15.65 -9.55 11.13
C ALA A 83 -14.61 -10.67 11.30
N LEU A 84 -13.72 -10.56 12.29
CA LEU A 84 -12.73 -11.59 12.61
C LEU A 84 -13.38 -12.89 13.11
N ASN A 85 -14.48 -12.79 13.87
CA ASN A 85 -15.22 -13.97 14.35
C ASN A 85 -16.14 -14.58 13.28
N SER A 86 -16.38 -13.89 12.16
CA SER A 86 -17.23 -14.36 11.05
C SER A 86 -16.41 -14.82 9.83
N ILE A 87 -15.12 -15.11 10.02
CA ILE A 87 -14.28 -15.69 8.97
C ILE A 87 -14.75 -17.13 8.77
N ASP A 88 -15.19 -17.46 7.56
CA ASP A 88 -15.53 -18.84 7.18
C ASP A 88 -14.26 -19.71 7.17
N GLU A 89 -14.43 -21.03 7.35
CA GLU A 89 -13.33 -22.01 7.41
C GLU A 89 -12.39 -21.89 6.18
N ASP A 90 -12.95 -21.63 5.00
CA ASP A 90 -12.21 -21.40 3.74
C ASP A 90 -11.35 -20.12 3.72
N ARG A 91 -11.57 -19.19 4.66
CA ARG A 91 -10.89 -17.90 4.77
C ARG A 91 -10.01 -17.80 6.02
N GLU A 92 -9.86 -18.88 6.78
CA GLU A 92 -8.99 -18.92 7.95
C GLU A 92 -7.51 -18.86 7.56
N THR A 93 -7.15 -19.35 6.37
CA THR A 93 -5.79 -19.29 5.83
C THR A 93 -5.56 -17.95 5.12
N PRO A 94 -4.47 -17.23 5.42
CA PRO A 94 -4.14 -15.98 4.75
C PRO A 94 -3.81 -16.23 3.29
N VAL A 95 -4.34 -15.39 2.41
CA VAL A 95 -3.85 -15.28 1.04
C VAL A 95 -2.61 -14.39 1.07
N LEU A 96 -1.43 -14.95 0.82
CA LEU A 96 -0.22 -14.15 0.71
C LEU A 96 -0.17 -13.56 -0.70
N THR A 97 -0.27 -12.25 -0.78
CA THR A 97 -0.11 -11.50 -2.02
C THR A 97 1.00 -10.48 -1.88
N GLY A 98 1.49 -9.99 -3.01
CA GLY A 98 2.44 -8.89 -3.01
C GLY A 98 2.52 -8.21 -4.37
N THR A 99 3.20 -7.08 -4.34
CA THR A 99 3.55 -6.31 -5.54
C THR A 99 5.06 -6.23 -5.62
N THR A 100 5.62 -6.53 -6.79
CA THR A 100 7.04 -6.34 -7.08
C THR A 100 7.21 -5.33 -8.20
N THR A 101 8.12 -4.38 -8.00
CA THR A 101 8.55 -3.46 -9.05
C THR A 101 9.74 -4.05 -9.78
N HIS A 102 9.65 -4.10 -11.10
CA HIS A 102 10.69 -4.57 -12.00
C HIS A 102 11.26 -3.41 -12.84
N GLU A 103 12.31 -3.71 -13.60
CA GLU A 103 12.93 -2.76 -14.52
C GLU A 103 11.88 -2.11 -15.44
N GLY A 104 12.00 -0.80 -15.69
CA GLY A 104 11.03 -0.04 -16.47
C GLY A 104 9.74 0.31 -15.71
N GLY A 105 9.68 0.09 -14.38
CA GLY A 105 8.52 0.45 -13.56
C GLY A 105 7.35 -0.53 -13.65
N VAL A 106 7.57 -1.72 -14.21
CA VAL A 106 6.55 -2.77 -14.30
C VAL A 106 6.22 -3.27 -12.90
N LEU A 107 4.95 -3.16 -12.51
CA LEU A 107 4.43 -3.69 -11.25
C LEU A 107 3.80 -5.05 -11.50
N LEU A 108 4.40 -6.12 -11.00
CA LEU A 108 3.75 -7.43 -10.98
C LEU A 108 2.98 -7.59 -9.68
N HIS A 109 1.71 -7.95 -9.80
CA HIS A 109 0.93 -8.43 -8.66
C HIS A 109 1.00 -9.95 -8.66
N TRP A 110 1.30 -10.53 -7.51
CA TRP A 110 1.41 -11.98 -7.34
C TRP A 110 0.63 -12.47 -6.13
N THR A 111 0.27 -13.75 -6.17
CA THR A 111 -0.35 -14.48 -5.06
C THR A 111 0.38 -15.79 -4.82
N HIS A 112 0.50 -16.22 -3.58
CA HIS A 112 1.03 -17.52 -3.21
C HIS A 112 -0.12 -18.52 -3.07
N THR A 113 -0.02 -19.62 -3.79
CA THR A 113 -0.99 -20.72 -3.80
C THR A 113 -0.31 -22.04 -3.44
N SER A 114 -1.08 -23.12 -3.37
CA SER A 114 -0.54 -24.48 -3.17
C SER A 114 0.41 -24.94 -4.28
N VAL A 115 0.35 -24.33 -5.47
CA VAL A 115 1.25 -24.62 -6.59
C VAL A 115 2.44 -23.65 -6.70
N GLY A 116 2.56 -22.71 -5.75
CA GLY A 116 3.63 -21.71 -5.68
C GLY A 116 3.15 -20.27 -5.91
N PHE A 117 4.11 -19.37 -6.15
CA PHE A 117 3.85 -17.96 -6.46
C PHE A 117 3.39 -17.79 -7.92
N LEU A 118 2.23 -17.19 -8.11
CA LEU A 118 1.62 -16.95 -9.42
C LEU A 118 1.44 -15.45 -9.64
N VAL A 119 1.79 -14.95 -10.83
CA VAL A 119 1.47 -13.59 -11.25
C VAL A 119 -0.02 -13.52 -11.59
N VAL A 120 -0.75 -12.62 -10.94
CA VAL A 120 -2.18 -12.42 -11.15
C VAL A 120 -2.47 -11.17 -11.98
N ASP A 121 -1.53 -10.22 -12.05
CA ASP A 121 -1.63 -9.00 -12.85
C ASP A 121 -0.25 -8.39 -13.14
N GLY A 122 -0.18 -7.48 -14.13
CA GLY A 122 1.02 -6.68 -14.44
C GLY A 122 1.97 -7.28 -15.48
N LEU A 123 1.57 -8.35 -16.19
CA LEU A 123 2.43 -9.00 -17.17
C LEU A 123 2.85 -8.05 -18.32
N PRO A 124 4.10 -8.15 -18.80
CA PRO A 124 4.57 -7.36 -19.95
C PRO A 124 3.65 -7.54 -21.17
N GLY A 125 3.13 -6.43 -21.69
CA GLY A 125 2.24 -6.39 -22.86
C GLY A 125 0.78 -6.07 -22.55
N ILE A 126 0.35 -6.09 -21.28
CA ILE A 126 -0.98 -5.60 -20.88
C ILE A 126 -0.79 -4.49 -19.83
N PRO A 127 -0.92 -3.21 -20.21
CA PRO A 127 -0.80 -2.11 -19.27
C PRO A 127 -1.91 -2.18 -18.21
N ASP A 128 -1.54 -2.07 -16.93
CA ASP A 128 -2.52 -1.90 -15.85
C ASP A 128 -3.19 -0.52 -16.00
N THR A 129 -4.50 -0.56 -16.18
CA THR A 129 -5.34 0.63 -16.35
C THR A 129 -6.51 0.67 -15.38
N SER A 130 -6.41 -0.09 -14.28
CA SER A 130 -7.42 -0.19 -13.23
C SER A 130 -7.64 1.15 -12.49
N THR A 131 -6.62 1.99 -12.43
CA THR A 131 -6.65 3.31 -11.79
C THR A 131 -5.89 4.34 -12.63
N PRO A 132 -6.14 5.66 -12.48
CA PRO A 132 -5.35 6.70 -13.15
C PRO A 132 -3.86 6.62 -12.81
N ALA A 133 -3.51 6.26 -11.56
CA ALA A 133 -2.13 6.09 -11.14
C ALA A 133 -1.46 4.89 -11.84
N ALA A 134 -2.17 3.77 -11.97
CA ALA A 134 -1.70 2.62 -12.74
C ALA A 134 -1.52 2.97 -14.22
N THR A 135 -2.50 3.66 -14.82
CA THR A 135 -2.41 4.14 -16.21
C THR A 135 -1.25 5.11 -16.41
N ALA A 136 -0.98 6.01 -15.46
CA ALA A 136 0.18 6.92 -15.51
C ALA A 136 1.52 6.16 -15.47
N ARG A 137 1.62 5.11 -14.64
CA ARG A 137 2.81 4.23 -14.60
C ARG A 137 2.96 3.42 -15.88
N ALA A 138 1.87 2.92 -16.44
CA ALA A 138 1.89 2.26 -17.75
C ALA A 138 2.36 3.21 -18.86
N LEU A 139 1.95 4.48 -18.82
CA LEU A 139 2.44 5.52 -19.73
C LEU A 139 3.95 5.78 -19.51
N ILE A 140 4.42 5.92 -18.28
CA ILE A 140 5.87 6.07 -17.96
C ILE A 140 6.67 4.90 -18.55
N ALA A 141 6.19 3.67 -18.35
CA ALA A 141 6.82 2.49 -18.91
C ALA A 141 6.86 2.54 -20.45
N ALA A 142 5.77 2.94 -21.10
CA ALA A 142 5.72 3.12 -22.56
C ALA A 142 6.65 4.23 -23.07
N LEU A 143 6.73 5.36 -22.37
CA LEU A 143 7.63 6.49 -22.68
C LEU A 143 9.10 6.14 -22.47
N ARG A 144 9.42 5.29 -21.50
CA ARG A 144 10.78 4.79 -21.26
C ARG A 144 11.16 3.66 -22.21
N ALA A 145 10.18 2.88 -22.67
CA ALA A 145 10.37 1.79 -23.61
C ALA A 145 10.40 2.21 -25.09
N VAL A 146 10.54 3.51 -25.40
CA VAL A 146 10.51 4.05 -26.77
C VAL A 146 11.50 3.31 -27.68
N SER A 147 10.97 2.38 -28.45
CA SER A 147 11.26 2.23 -29.87
C SER A 147 10.22 3.06 -30.61
N THR A 148 10.66 4.04 -31.39
CA THR A 148 9.85 4.98 -32.20
C THR A 148 8.70 4.29 -32.97
N VAL A 149 8.88 3.02 -33.32
CA VAL A 149 7.95 2.17 -34.08
C VAL A 149 6.65 1.82 -33.33
N GLN A 150 6.65 1.77 -31.99
CA GLN A 150 5.44 1.42 -31.24
C GLN A 150 4.53 2.61 -30.92
N LEU A 151 5.10 3.81 -30.79
CA LEU A 151 4.34 5.03 -30.53
C LEU A 151 3.56 5.50 -31.77
N GLU A 152 4.11 5.29 -32.98
CA GLU A 152 3.41 5.51 -34.27
C GLU A 152 2.12 4.69 -34.43
N ARG A 153 1.96 3.61 -33.65
CA ARG A 153 0.77 2.74 -33.72
C ARG A 153 -0.35 3.15 -32.75
N VAL A 154 -0.06 4.01 -31.78
CA VAL A 154 -0.98 4.33 -30.67
C VAL A 154 -1.30 5.83 -30.59
N LEU A 155 -0.39 6.69 -31.06
CA LEU A 155 -0.59 8.12 -31.09
C LEU A 155 -0.78 8.61 -32.53
N ALA A 156 -1.65 9.59 -32.71
CA ALA A 156 -1.75 10.32 -33.97
C ALA A 156 -0.43 11.08 -34.23
N THR A 157 0.00 11.18 -35.48
CA THR A 157 1.26 11.82 -35.89
C THR A 157 1.40 13.23 -35.33
N GLU A 158 0.29 13.96 -35.22
CA GLU A 158 0.22 15.32 -34.70
C GLU A 158 0.52 15.38 -33.19
N LEU A 159 0.22 14.32 -32.44
CA LEU A 159 0.57 14.20 -31.01
C LEU A 159 2.05 13.84 -30.82
N LEU A 160 2.64 13.08 -31.74
CA LEU A 160 4.08 12.78 -31.72
C LEU A 160 4.92 14.03 -31.98
N GLU A 161 4.47 14.91 -32.87
CA GLU A 161 5.13 16.18 -33.17
C GLU A 161 4.96 17.22 -32.05
N LEU A 162 3.82 17.25 -31.37
CA LEU A 162 3.53 18.19 -30.28
C LEU A 162 4.33 17.89 -28.99
N LEU A 163 4.73 16.64 -28.77
CA LEU A 163 5.25 16.16 -27.48
C LEU A 163 6.79 16.23 -27.32
N GLY A 164 7.55 16.48 -28.39
CA GLY A 164 8.99 16.80 -28.35
C GLY A 164 9.96 15.65 -28.02
N GLU A 165 11.27 15.85 -28.27
CA GLU A 165 12.31 14.80 -28.21
C GLU A 165 12.73 14.33 -26.79
N ASP A 166 12.28 14.96 -25.70
CA ASP A 166 12.74 14.61 -24.33
C ASP A 166 11.73 13.78 -23.53
N TRP A 167 11.48 12.57 -24.04
CA TRP A 167 10.57 11.59 -23.46
C TRP A 167 10.99 11.12 -22.07
N THR A 168 12.30 11.08 -21.81
CA THR A 168 12.84 10.62 -20.53
C THR A 168 12.60 11.67 -19.45
N ALA A 169 12.92 12.95 -19.71
CA ALA A 169 12.66 14.02 -18.74
C ALA A 169 11.17 14.16 -18.41
N ARG A 170 10.29 13.92 -19.40
CA ARG A 170 8.84 13.93 -19.16
C ARG A 170 8.40 12.73 -18.32
N ALA A 171 8.89 11.52 -18.60
CA ALA A 171 8.61 10.34 -17.79
C ALA A 171 9.04 10.54 -16.32
N ASP A 172 10.23 11.12 -16.10
CA ASP A 172 10.75 11.42 -14.76
C ASP A 172 9.88 12.46 -14.02
N ALA A 173 9.41 13.50 -14.72
CA ALA A 173 8.52 14.50 -14.13
C ALA A 173 7.15 13.94 -13.73
N ILE A 174 6.60 13.00 -14.51
CA ILE A 174 5.34 12.32 -14.20
C ILE A 174 5.55 11.37 -13.00
N GLU A 175 6.67 10.65 -12.96
CA GLU A 175 6.99 9.75 -11.84
C GLU A 175 7.12 10.52 -10.52
N ALA A 176 7.86 11.64 -10.52
CA ALA A 176 7.98 12.51 -9.36
C ALA A 176 6.62 13.01 -8.86
N ALA A 177 5.71 13.40 -9.77
CA ALA A 177 4.37 13.83 -9.39
C ALA A 177 3.53 12.70 -8.74
N LEU A 178 3.73 11.44 -9.15
CA LEU A 178 3.01 10.30 -8.55
C LEU A 178 3.43 10.03 -7.10
N GLU A 179 4.60 10.49 -6.67
CA GLU A 179 5.05 10.39 -5.28
C GLU A 179 4.42 11.46 -4.38
N GLU A 180 3.89 12.55 -4.96
CA GLU A 180 3.25 13.64 -4.23
C GLU A 180 1.78 13.31 -3.88
N PRO A 181 1.39 13.31 -2.59
CA PRO A 181 0.00 13.09 -2.20
C PRO A 181 -0.93 14.15 -2.79
N GLY A 182 -1.97 13.72 -3.51
CA GLY A 182 -2.97 14.61 -4.09
C GLY A 182 -2.63 15.18 -5.47
N SER A 183 -1.56 14.71 -6.12
CA SER A 183 -1.21 15.08 -7.49
C SER A 183 -2.26 14.65 -8.53
N ILE A 184 -3.05 13.62 -8.21
CA ILE A 184 -4.20 13.17 -9.00
C ILE A 184 -5.49 13.72 -8.38
N SER A 185 -6.24 14.47 -9.19
CA SER A 185 -7.57 14.99 -8.86
C SER A 185 -8.63 14.28 -9.69
N TYR A 186 -9.76 13.90 -9.08
CA TYR A 186 -10.88 13.24 -9.76
C TYR A 186 -12.03 14.22 -10.00
N SER A 187 -12.77 14.02 -11.09
CA SER A 187 -14.06 14.68 -11.30
C SER A 187 -15.11 14.18 -10.31
N ALA A 188 -16.18 14.95 -10.11
CA ALA A 188 -17.24 14.62 -9.15
C ALA A 188 -17.97 13.29 -9.46
N ASP A 189 -18.01 12.90 -10.73
CA ASP A 189 -18.60 11.65 -11.21
C ASP A 189 -17.58 10.48 -11.28
N ASN A 190 -16.33 10.71 -10.90
CA ASN A 190 -15.20 9.78 -11.05
C ASN A 190 -14.97 9.26 -12.48
N ALA A 191 -15.55 9.89 -13.50
CA ALA A 191 -15.35 9.50 -14.89
C ALA A 191 -14.07 10.10 -15.49
N ARG A 192 -13.48 11.11 -14.84
CA ARG A 192 -12.27 11.79 -15.26
C ARG A 192 -11.29 11.95 -14.09
N ALA A 193 -10.01 11.94 -14.41
CA ALA A 193 -8.96 12.28 -13.46
C ALA A 193 -7.90 13.15 -14.14
N VAL A 194 -7.22 13.99 -13.38
CA VAL A 194 -6.13 14.83 -13.87
C VAL A 194 -4.94 14.68 -12.95
N LEU A 195 -3.83 14.18 -13.50
CA LEU A 195 -2.51 14.21 -12.87
C LEU A 195 -1.81 15.51 -13.26
N ARG A 196 -1.42 16.33 -12.28
CA ARG A 196 -0.60 17.52 -12.51
C ARG A 196 0.85 17.21 -12.18
N TYR A 197 1.76 17.62 -13.07
CA TYR A 197 3.21 17.49 -12.89
C TYR A 197 3.89 18.80 -13.29
N ALA A 198 5.17 18.97 -12.95
CA ALA A 198 5.86 20.26 -13.05
C ALA A 198 5.79 20.92 -14.44
N ALA A 199 5.77 20.11 -15.51
CA ALA A 199 5.78 20.58 -16.88
C ALA A 199 4.38 20.55 -17.55
N GLY A 200 3.32 20.11 -16.86
CA GLY A 200 2.02 19.97 -17.51
C GLY A 200 0.97 19.16 -16.76
N ALA A 201 0.03 18.60 -17.51
CA ALA A 201 -1.05 17.79 -16.95
C ALA A 201 -1.46 16.65 -17.88
N ILE A 202 -1.84 15.52 -17.28
CA ILE A 202 -2.39 14.37 -17.98
C ILE A 202 -3.85 14.22 -17.56
N THR A 203 -4.76 14.23 -18.52
CA THR A 203 -6.16 13.93 -18.31
C THR A 203 -6.41 12.46 -18.62
N PHE A 204 -7.11 11.80 -17.72
CA PHE A 204 -7.59 10.43 -17.87
C PHE A 204 -9.11 10.41 -17.94
N GLU A 205 -9.64 9.49 -18.74
CA GLU A 205 -11.07 9.19 -18.80
C GLU A 205 -11.31 7.71 -18.50
N GLN A 206 -12.38 7.43 -17.74
CA GLN A 206 -12.80 6.07 -17.45
C GLN A 206 -13.58 5.51 -18.64
N THR A 207 -13.14 4.35 -19.14
CA THR A 207 -13.82 3.62 -20.22
C THR A 207 -14.26 2.24 -19.75
N SER A 208 -15.01 1.51 -20.57
CA SER A 208 -15.37 0.11 -20.30
C SER A 208 -14.15 -0.82 -20.21
N GLN A 209 -13.00 -0.40 -20.70
CA GLN A 209 -11.74 -1.15 -20.68
C GLN A 209 -10.73 -0.63 -19.64
N GLY A 210 -11.17 0.23 -18.71
CA GLY A 210 -10.32 0.89 -17.72
C GLY A 210 -10.01 2.35 -18.04
N TRP A 211 -9.11 2.96 -17.28
CA TRP A 211 -8.70 4.34 -17.44
C TRP A 211 -7.77 4.53 -18.65
N ARG A 212 -8.04 5.56 -19.45
CA ARG A 212 -7.26 5.88 -20.66
C ARG A 212 -6.77 7.32 -20.59
N VAL A 213 -5.57 7.58 -21.12
CA VAL A 213 -5.08 8.95 -21.32
C VAL A 213 -5.89 9.57 -22.45
N SER A 214 -6.62 10.64 -22.14
CA SER A 214 -7.42 11.38 -23.13
C SER A 214 -6.70 12.64 -23.61
N GLU A 215 -5.82 13.21 -22.80
CA GLU A 215 -5.08 14.42 -23.14
C GLU A 215 -3.75 14.49 -22.37
N ILE A 216 -2.70 14.99 -23.03
CA ILE A 216 -1.43 15.37 -22.41
C ILE A 216 -1.16 16.83 -22.80
N ARG A 217 -0.98 17.70 -21.81
CA ARG A 217 -0.54 19.10 -21.96
C ARG A 217 0.80 19.29 -21.29
#